data_AF-A0A956UU54-F1
#
_entry.id   AF-A0A956UU54-F1
#
_cell.length_a   1.000
_cell.length_b   1.000
_cell.length_c   1.000
_cell.angle_alpha   90.00
_cell.angle_beta   90.00
_cell.angle_gamma   90.00
#
_symmetry.space_group_name_H-M   'P 1'
#
loop_
_entity.id
_entity.type
_entity.pdbx_description
1 polymer ?
#
loop_
_entity_poly.entity_id
_entity_poly.type
_entity_poly.pdbx_seq_one_letter_code
_entity_poly.pdbx_strand_id
1 'polypeptide(L)'
;MNTNPLADMAFMRAFLDTVIPPGRDGRMPGAGTLGLEGGISTAVESDARSGSLVRAGLAALAEAAASTGEAGGFPALDPAHRAKVLDDVLAEHPMLVNAVARHLYLAYYQHPTVLVAIGEPARPPFPEGFTVEPTDPELLAKLVSRQK
;
A
#
# COMPACT_ATOMS: atom_id res chain seq x y z
N MET A 1 19.11 -13.86 13.91
CA MET A 1 18.63 -14.64 12.74
C MET A 1 18.26 -13.62 11.67
N ASN A 2 18.78 -13.74 10.46
CA ASN A 2 18.38 -12.88 9.35
C ASN A 2 16.98 -13.31 8.89
N THR A 3 15.94 -12.76 9.52
CA THR A 3 14.55 -13.03 9.15
C THR A 3 14.26 -12.29 7.85
N ASN A 4 13.77 -13.01 6.82
CA ASN A 4 13.33 -12.39 5.58
C ASN A 4 12.11 -11.49 5.86
N PRO A 5 12.20 -10.15 5.75
CA PRO A 5 11.11 -9.27 6.15
C PRO A 5 9.82 -9.48 5.34
N LEU A 6 9.92 -9.92 4.08
CA LEU A 6 8.75 -10.23 3.25
C LEU A 6 7.97 -11.45 3.74
N ALA A 7 8.63 -12.38 4.43
CA ALA A 7 7.98 -13.58 4.99
C ALA A 7 7.47 -13.35 6.42
N ASP A 8 7.82 -12.23 7.05
CA ASP A 8 7.38 -11.86 8.39
C ASP A 8 6.09 -11.05 8.32
N MET A 9 4.98 -11.68 8.71
CA MET A 9 3.65 -11.08 8.68
C MET A 9 3.54 -9.87 9.61
N ALA A 10 4.17 -9.90 10.79
CA ALA A 10 4.10 -8.79 11.74
C ALA A 10 4.89 -7.60 11.21
N PHE A 11 6.08 -7.85 10.65
CA PHE A 11 6.88 -6.84 9.96
C PHE A 11 6.10 -6.20 8.82
N MET A 12 5.55 -7.01 7.91
CA MET A 12 4.82 -6.50 6.75
C MET A 12 3.58 -5.70 7.18
N ARG A 13 2.79 -6.17 8.15
CA ARG A 13 1.65 -5.38 8.66
C ARG A 13 2.09 -4.02 9.20
N ALA A 14 3.13 -4.00 10.03
CA ALA A 14 3.67 -2.76 10.59
C ALA A 14 4.17 -1.81 9.48
N PHE A 15 4.86 -2.34 8.47
CA PHE A 15 5.34 -1.57 7.33
C PHE A 15 4.19 -1.01 6.49
N LEU A 16 3.20 -1.83 6.15
CA LEU A 16 2.03 -1.40 5.38
C LEU A 16 1.21 -0.34 6.13
N ASP A 17 1.01 -0.48 7.44
CA ASP A 17 0.39 0.56 8.28
C ASP A 17 1.23 1.84 8.38
N THR A 18 2.55 1.75 8.21
CA THR A 18 3.39 2.95 8.18
C THR A 18 3.25 3.68 6.84
N VAL A 19 3.08 2.95 5.74
CA VAL A 19 2.87 3.53 4.39
C VAL A 19 1.46 4.08 4.21
N ILE A 20 0.43 3.34 4.64
CA ILE A 20 -0.97 3.79 4.66
C ILE A 20 -1.51 3.63 6.08
N PRO A 21 -1.38 4.67 6.92
CA PRO A 21 -1.83 4.64 8.31
C PRO A 21 -3.37 4.71 8.42
N PRO A 22 -3.93 4.29 9.56
CA PRO A 22 -5.34 4.51 9.83
C PRO A 22 -5.66 6.01 9.82
N GLY A 23 -6.88 6.34 9.35
CA GLY A 23 -7.40 7.70 9.36
C GLY A 23 -7.51 8.23 10.79
N ARG A 24 -7.24 9.53 10.98
CA ARG A 24 -7.31 10.18 12.31
C ARG A 24 -8.71 10.13 12.93
N ASP A 25 -9.74 10.08 12.11
CA ASP A 25 -11.14 9.97 12.51
C ASP A 25 -11.61 8.51 12.68
N GLY A 26 -10.72 7.54 12.47
CA GLY A 26 -11.01 6.12 12.56
C GLY A 26 -11.86 5.55 11.43
N ARG A 27 -12.24 6.36 10.43
CA ARG A 27 -13.06 5.88 9.30
C ARG A 27 -12.27 5.01 8.34
N MET A 28 -11.06 5.42 8.03
CA MET A 28 -10.18 4.70 7.10
C MET A 28 -9.31 3.70 7.86
N PRO A 29 -9.34 2.40 7.51
CA PRO A 29 -8.47 1.41 8.15
C PRO A 29 -7.01 1.60 7.74
N GLY A 30 -6.06 1.28 8.61
CA GLY A 30 -4.65 1.17 8.23
C GLY A 30 -4.42 -0.07 7.37
N ALA A 31 -3.51 -0.03 6.40
CA ALA A 31 -3.32 -1.15 5.47
C ALA A 31 -2.85 -2.46 6.15
N GLY A 32 -2.12 -2.38 7.25
CA GLY A 32 -1.68 -3.52 8.06
C GLY A 32 -2.82 -4.24 8.79
N THR A 33 -4.01 -3.64 8.85
CA THR A 33 -5.21 -4.26 9.47
C THR A 33 -6.07 -5.06 8.48
N LEU A 34 -5.77 -4.97 7.18
CA LEU A 34 -6.60 -5.51 6.10
C LEU A 34 -6.17 -6.90 5.61
N GLY A 35 -5.14 -7.52 6.20
CA GLY A 35 -4.68 -8.85 5.79
C GLY A 35 -4.03 -8.86 4.40
N LEU A 36 -3.49 -7.73 3.93
CA LEU A 36 -2.92 -7.58 2.59
C LEU A 36 -1.49 -8.15 2.48
N GLU A 37 -0.81 -8.37 3.61
CA GLU A 37 0.62 -8.66 3.68
C GLU A 37 1.05 -9.83 2.79
N GLY A 38 0.30 -10.95 2.79
CA GLY A 38 0.65 -12.13 1.99
C GLY A 38 0.58 -11.85 0.48
N GLY A 39 -0.49 -11.18 0.04
CA GLY A 39 -0.67 -10.82 -1.36
C GLY A 39 0.39 -9.83 -1.85
N ILE A 40 0.74 -8.85 -1.02
CA ILE A 40 1.80 -7.89 -1.34
C ILE A 40 3.17 -8.57 -1.39
N SER A 41 3.49 -9.45 -0.44
CA SER A 41 4.74 -10.21 -0.47
C SER A 41 4.88 -11.07 -1.73
N THR A 42 3.84 -11.82 -2.10
CA THR A 42 3.84 -12.61 -3.35
C THR A 42 3.98 -11.74 -4.59
N ALA A 43 3.31 -10.58 -4.62
CA ALA A 43 3.38 -9.65 -5.75
C ALA A 43 4.78 -9.03 -5.90
N VAL A 44 5.45 -8.70 -4.78
CA VAL A 44 6.83 -8.21 -4.75
C VAL A 44 7.81 -9.30 -5.18
N GLU A 45 7.64 -10.54 -4.71
CA GLU A 45 8.50 -11.67 -5.08
C GLU A 45 8.43 -11.96 -6.58
N SER A 46 7.25 -11.81 -7.18
CA SER A 46 7.01 -12.02 -8.61
C SER A 46 7.39 -10.82 -9.49
N ASP A 47 7.74 -9.68 -8.88
CA ASP A 47 8.08 -8.45 -9.61
C ASP A 47 9.55 -8.45 -10.03
N ALA A 48 9.81 -8.86 -11.27
CA ALA A 48 11.16 -8.90 -11.84
C ALA A 48 11.83 -7.51 -11.95
N ARG A 49 11.05 -6.42 -11.95
CA ARG A 49 11.57 -5.06 -12.16
C ARG A 49 11.98 -4.40 -10.84
N SER A 50 11.16 -4.55 -9.80
CA SER A 50 11.37 -3.85 -8.52
C SER A 50 11.49 -4.75 -7.29
N GLY A 51 11.28 -6.07 -7.41
CA GLY A 51 11.30 -6.98 -6.27
C GLY A 51 12.63 -7.00 -5.51
N SER A 52 13.78 -6.90 -6.21
CA SER A 52 15.10 -6.81 -5.57
C SER A 52 15.30 -5.51 -4.79
N LEU A 53 14.82 -4.38 -5.32
CA LEU A 53 14.89 -3.07 -4.67
C LEU A 53 14.06 -3.06 -3.38
N VAL A 54 12.85 -3.65 -3.43
CA VAL A 54 11.99 -3.78 -2.24
C VAL A 54 12.66 -4.67 -1.19
N ARG A 55 13.19 -5.84 -1.58
CA ARG A 55 13.90 -6.71 -0.64
C ARG A 55 15.06 -6.02 0.05
N ALA A 56 15.88 -5.29 -0.70
CA ALA A 56 17.00 -4.53 -0.14
C ALA A 56 16.52 -3.45 0.84
N GLY A 57 15.50 -2.66 0.47
CA GLY A 57 14.98 -1.61 1.34
C GLY A 57 14.28 -2.15 2.60
N LEU A 58 13.55 -3.26 2.51
CA LEU A 58 12.95 -3.88 3.69
C LEU A 58 13.99 -4.52 4.62
N ALA A 59 15.08 -5.08 4.07
CA ALA A 59 16.20 -5.57 4.87
C ALA A 59 16.89 -4.41 5.61
N ALA A 60 17.19 -3.31 4.92
CA ALA A 60 17.74 -2.10 5.54
C ALA A 60 16.81 -1.54 6.62
N LEU A 61 15.49 -1.57 6.40
CA LEU A 61 14.50 -1.17 7.39
C LEU A 61 14.51 -2.07 8.64
N ALA A 62 14.60 -3.38 8.46
CA ALA A 62 14.70 -4.32 9.57
C ALA A 62 16.00 -4.10 10.39
N GLU A 63 17.12 -3.85 9.71
CA GLU A 63 18.41 -3.56 10.35
C GLU A 63 18.41 -2.22 11.10
N ALA A 64 17.88 -1.16 10.48
CA ALA A 64 17.72 0.14 11.11
C ALA A 64 16.83 0.08 12.35
N ALA A 65 15.73 -0.67 12.27
CA ALA A 65 14.85 -0.89 13.42
C ALA A 65 15.50 -1.73 14.53
N ALA A 66 16.28 -2.74 14.19
CA ALA A 66 17.02 -3.52 15.19
C ALA A 66 18.06 -2.66 15.94
N SER A 67 18.62 -1.64 15.27
CA SER A 67 19.60 -0.72 15.82
C SER A 67 19.02 0.26 16.85
N THR A 68 17.70 0.36 16.99
CA THR A 68 17.06 1.16 18.05
C THR A 68 17.13 0.50 19.43
N GLY A 69 17.46 -0.79 19.50
CA GLY A 69 17.51 -1.57 20.74
C GLY A 69 16.16 -2.17 21.16
N GLU A 70 15.11 -1.98 20.37
CA GLU A 70 13.79 -2.55 20.65
C GLU A 70 13.78 -4.05 20.32
N ALA A 71 13.54 -4.91 21.31
CA ALA A 71 13.67 -6.36 21.17
C ALA A 71 12.72 -6.98 20.12
N GLY A 72 11.56 -6.36 19.88
CA GLY A 72 10.61 -6.79 18.86
C GLY A 72 10.85 -6.19 17.47
N GLY A 73 11.92 -5.42 17.28
CA GLY A 73 12.26 -4.78 16.02
C GLY A 73 11.19 -3.80 15.54
N PHE A 74 11.07 -3.64 14.22
CA PHE A 74 10.17 -2.65 13.60
C PHE A 74 8.70 -2.74 14.06
N PRO A 75 8.07 -3.92 14.20
CA PRO A 75 6.71 -4.04 14.72
C PRO A 75 6.53 -3.60 16.18
N ALA A 76 7.59 -3.60 17.00
CA ALA A 76 7.47 -3.17 18.40
C ALA A 76 7.58 -1.65 18.57
N LEU A 77 8.11 -0.94 17.58
CA LEU A 77 8.16 0.52 17.58
C LEU A 77 6.74 1.11 17.55
N ASP A 78 6.56 2.24 18.22
CA ASP A 78 5.34 3.03 18.06
C ASP A 78 5.25 3.67 16.66
N PRO A 79 4.07 4.14 16.21
CA PRO A 79 3.89 4.66 14.87
C PRO A 79 4.81 5.83 14.49
N ALA A 80 5.15 6.71 15.43
CA ALA A 80 6.00 7.85 15.16
C ALA A 80 7.45 7.42 14.95
N HIS A 81 7.93 6.48 15.76
CA HIS A 81 9.26 5.89 15.58
C HIS A 81 9.35 5.06 14.30
N ARG A 82 8.32 4.28 13.94
CA ARG A 82 8.29 3.56 12.64
C ARG A 82 8.42 4.50 11.46
N ALA A 83 7.65 5.59 11.45
CA ALA A 83 7.72 6.61 10.41
C ALA A 83 9.12 7.22 10.31
N LYS A 84 9.73 7.56 11.46
CA LYS A 84 11.09 8.11 11.49
C LYS A 84 12.12 7.13 10.92
N VAL A 85 12.11 5.87 11.35
CA VAL A 85 13.07 4.87 10.86
C VAL A 85 12.86 4.62 9.36
N LEU A 86 11.61 4.60 8.89
CA LEU A 86 11.33 4.51 7.45
C LEU A 86 11.87 5.71 6.69
N ASP A 87 11.69 6.94 7.18
CA ASP A 87 12.21 8.16 6.56
C ASP A 87 13.74 8.13 6.44
N ASP A 88 14.44 7.68 7.50
CA ASP A 88 15.90 7.54 7.49
C ASP A 88 16.35 6.53 6.40
N VAL A 89 15.64 5.41 6.26
CA VAL A 89 15.92 4.38 5.24
C VAL A 89 15.62 4.87 3.83
N LEU A 90 14.61 5.71 3.64
CA LEU A 90 14.26 6.28 2.33
C LEU A 90 15.33 7.21 1.77
N ALA A 91 16.24 7.74 2.60
CA ALA A 91 17.40 8.49 2.11
C ALA A 91 18.35 7.64 1.26
N GLU A 92 18.50 6.35 1.61
CA GLU A 92 19.38 5.39 0.92
C GLU A 92 18.61 4.48 -0.05
N HIS A 93 17.33 4.22 0.25
CA HIS A 93 16.43 3.37 -0.54
C HIS A 93 15.19 4.15 -1.02
N PRO A 94 15.33 5.23 -1.82
CA PRO A 94 14.24 6.13 -2.17
C PRO A 94 13.10 5.47 -2.96
N MET A 95 13.38 4.34 -3.61
CA MET A 95 12.40 3.60 -4.41
C MET A 95 11.58 2.59 -3.61
N LEU A 96 11.90 2.34 -2.34
CA LEU A 96 11.24 1.30 -1.53
C LEU A 96 9.71 1.48 -1.52
N VAL A 97 9.24 2.64 -1.07
CA VAL A 97 7.80 2.90 -0.95
C VAL A 97 7.15 2.98 -2.33
N ASN A 98 7.78 3.64 -3.31
CA ASN A 98 7.22 3.73 -4.67
C ASN A 98 7.04 2.36 -5.34
N ALA A 99 7.99 1.44 -5.14
CA ALA A 99 7.92 0.09 -5.67
C ALA A 99 6.81 -0.74 -5.02
N VAL A 100 6.60 -0.59 -3.71
CA VAL A 100 5.50 -1.25 -3.00
C VAL A 100 4.15 -0.62 -3.32
N ALA A 101 4.09 0.72 -3.46
CA ALA A 101 2.86 1.49 -3.63
C ALA A 101 2.03 0.99 -4.82
N ARG A 102 2.67 0.56 -5.92
CA ARG A 102 1.98 -0.01 -7.08
C ARG A 102 1.08 -1.20 -6.72
N HIS A 103 1.55 -2.07 -5.84
CA HIS A 103 0.79 -3.25 -5.39
C HIS A 103 -0.16 -2.88 -4.26
N LEU A 104 0.32 -2.08 -3.31
CA LEU A 104 -0.41 -1.71 -2.12
C LEU A 104 -1.64 -0.87 -2.42
N TYR A 105 -1.53 0.15 -3.27
CA TYR A 105 -2.67 1.03 -3.57
C TYR A 105 -3.79 0.28 -4.30
N LEU A 106 -3.43 -0.61 -5.24
CA LEU A 106 -4.40 -1.46 -5.92
C LEU A 106 -5.14 -2.34 -4.91
N ALA A 107 -4.41 -3.04 -4.04
CA ALA A 107 -5.00 -3.93 -3.04
C ALA A 107 -5.84 -3.16 -1.99
N TYR A 108 -5.36 -2.00 -1.54
CA TYR A 108 -6.01 -1.20 -0.50
C TYR A 108 -7.32 -0.60 -1.00
N TYR A 109 -7.32 0.12 -2.13
CA TYR A 109 -8.53 0.79 -2.63
C TYR A 109 -9.53 -0.15 -3.31
N GLN A 110 -9.17 -1.42 -3.53
CA GLN A 110 -10.10 -2.48 -3.95
C GLN A 110 -10.63 -3.29 -2.76
N HIS A 111 -10.12 -3.08 -1.55
CA HIS A 111 -10.56 -3.84 -0.39
C HIS A 111 -12.00 -3.45 0.02
N PRO A 112 -12.91 -4.41 0.27
CA PRO A 112 -14.31 -4.14 0.62
C PRO A 112 -14.50 -3.13 1.75
N THR A 113 -13.71 -3.23 2.82
CA THR A 113 -13.76 -2.30 3.96
C THR A 113 -13.39 -0.87 3.57
N VAL A 114 -12.41 -0.71 2.67
CA VAL A 114 -11.97 0.61 2.21
C VAL A 114 -13.01 1.21 1.26
N LEU A 115 -13.57 0.41 0.35
CA LEU A 115 -14.66 0.85 -0.54
C LEU A 115 -15.84 1.40 0.27
N VAL A 116 -16.30 0.67 1.28
CA VAL A 116 -17.39 1.15 2.17
C VAL A 116 -16.99 2.43 2.89
N ALA A 117 -15.74 2.53 3.38
CA ALA A 117 -15.26 3.71 4.09
C ALA A 117 -15.25 4.98 3.21
N ILE A 118 -15.01 4.85 1.90
CA ILE A 118 -15.04 5.96 0.93
C ILE A 118 -16.42 6.19 0.30
N GLY A 119 -17.45 5.45 0.73
CA GLY A 119 -18.82 5.59 0.24
C GLY A 119 -19.12 4.81 -1.06
N GLU A 120 -18.23 3.91 -1.45
CA GLU A 120 -18.39 3.04 -2.62
C GLU A 120 -18.97 1.67 -2.23
N PRO A 121 -19.71 1.00 -3.14
CA PRO A 121 -20.24 -0.32 -2.87
C PRO A 121 -19.10 -1.36 -2.82
N ALA A 122 -19.11 -2.22 -1.80
CA ALA A 122 -18.15 -3.31 -1.61
C ALA A 122 -18.39 -4.49 -2.57
N ARG A 123 -18.42 -4.22 -3.87
CA ARG A 123 -18.55 -5.23 -4.92
C ARG A 123 -17.72 -4.85 -6.14
N PRO A 124 -17.37 -5.82 -6.99
CA PRO A 124 -16.81 -5.52 -8.29
C PRO A 124 -17.75 -4.60 -9.10
N PRO A 125 -17.20 -3.79 -10.02
CA PRO A 125 -18.01 -2.98 -10.93
C PRO A 125 -18.90 -3.84 -11.84
N PHE A 126 -18.43 -5.00 -12.30
CA PHE A 126 -19.19 -5.90 -13.16
C PHE A 126 -19.80 -7.06 -12.35
N PRO A 127 -21.05 -7.49 -12.63
CA PRO A 127 -21.90 -7.10 -13.75
C PRO A 127 -22.78 -5.86 -13.57
N GLU A 128 -23.00 -5.37 -12.36
CA GLU A 128 -24.05 -4.38 -12.09
C GLU A 128 -23.74 -2.96 -12.58
N GLY A 129 -22.47 -2.68 -12.86
CA GLY A 129 -21.98 -1.36 -13.23
C GLY A 129 -22.05 -0.33 -12.09
N PHE A 130 -21.78 0.91 -12.45
CA PHE A 130 -22.09 2.10 -11.68
C PHE A 130 -23.10 2.94 -12.46
N THR A 131 -23.93 3.69 -11.75
CA THR A 131 -24.77 4.72 -12.37
C THR A 131 -23.85 5.79 -12.95
N VAL A 132 -23.97 6.06 -14.25
CA VAL A 132 -23.20 7.10 -14.94
C VAL A 132 -24.12 8.29 -15.20
N GLU A 133 -23.69 9.48 -14.81
CA GLU A 133 -24.42 10.72 -15.10
C GLU A 133 -24.54 10.94 -16.61
N PRO A 134 -25.70 11.44 -17.10
CA PRO A 134 -25.86 11.77 -18.52
C PRO A 134 -24.77 12.74 -19.00
N THR A 135 -24.12 12.41 -20.12
CA THR A 135 -23.11 13.28 -20.72
C THR A 135 -23.77 14.46 -21.44
N ASP A 136 -23.18 15.65 -21.34
CA ASP A 136 -23.61 16.85 -22.09
C ASP A 136 -23.63 16.59 -23.62
N PRO A 137 -24.79 16.75 -24.29
CA PRO A 137 -24.92 16.56 -25.72
C PRO A 137 -23.97 17.40 -26.57
N GLU A 138 -23.61 18.62 -26.14
CA GLU A 138 -22.68 19.48 -26.89
C GLU A 138 -21.25 18.93 -26.88
N LEU A 139 -20.83 18.36 -25.75
CA LEU A 139 -19.54 17.67 -25.62
C LEU A 139 -19.49 16.42 -26.51
N LEU A 140 -20.58 15.66 -26.56
CA LEU A 140 -20.70 14.50 -27.45
C LEU A 140 -20.61 14.92 -28.93
N ALA A 141 -21.31 15.97 -29.33
CA ALA A 141 -21.28 16.49 -30.70
C ALA A 141 -19.86 16.91 -31.13
N LYS A 142 -19.12 17.58 -30.24
CA LYS A 142 -17.70 17.94 -30.48
C LYS A 142 -16.83 16.70 -30.68
N LEU A 143 -16.99 15.66 -29.87
CA LEU A 143 -16.25 14.40 -30.00
C LEU A 143 -16.51 13.71 -31.35
N VAL A 144 -17.77 13.59 -31.76
CA VAL A 144 -18.16 13.00 -33.04
C VAL A 144 -17.58 13.78 -34.22
N SER A 145 -17.55 15.11 -34.14
CA SER A 145 -16.99 15.95 -35.21
C SER A 145 -15.49 15.78 -35.44
N ARG A 146 -14.74 15.27 -34.46
CA ARG A 146 -13.29 15.00 -34.53
C ARG A 146 -12.93 13.67 -35.21
N GLN A 147 -13.91 12.81 -35.51
CA GLN A 147 -13.66 11.56 -36.23
C GLN A 147 -13.59 11.73 -37.76
N LYS A 148 -13.55 12.98 -38.26
CA LYS A 148 -13.30 13.32 -39.67
C LYS A 148 -11.84 13.69 -39.88
#